data_AF-A0A2T4TC51-F1
#
_entry.id   AF-A0A2T4TC51-F1
#
_cell.length_a   1.000
_cell.length_b   1.000
_cell.length_c   1.000
_cell.angle_alpha   90.00
_cell.angle_beta   90.00
_cell.angle_gamma   90.00
#
_symmetry.space_group_name_H-M   'P 1'
#
loop_
_entity.id
_entity.type
_entity.pdbx_description
1 polymer ?
#
loop_
_entity_poly.entity_id
_entity_poly.type
_entity_poly.pdbx_seq_one_letter_code
_entity_poly.pdbx_strand_id
1 'polypeptide(L)'
;MYFFLKQKEEPVSDWFVKNFEQIDGDVLNSKAQNKPGFKKVYHFACVSDADMNKDIDDLLPWPLSEMFIERAYNPKELLFQVYYAALGEKSNFLRYALFYGLYFNQCESKISFVKRYGDNTTDLYEMLKLIGVEKADGPDGERMGDCDNVIRIEFGTEPIISMTYAPEQMADMFLCPYRYLFDFVLNPQPIFSGKFLFQKLYENLLIKSVWQQLDNEPMNDAKRVLSSVVGAESKKMRPYFPFFRETEILDLERRAENYVVHSIFRDGDTKVHKCDRTHMQLRENFGNALFAENGQDYPKSHPYKTFENITRWEDGKKIYGLHDIPILEKKELIEATLQYLNDMMRIWHMQEAGVSSA
;
A
#
# COMPACT_ATOMS: atom_id res chain seq x y z
N MET A 1 -10.07 -10.77 37.51
CA MET A 1 -8.73 -10.16 37.48
C MET A 1 -8.94 -8.69 37.16
N TYR A 2 -8.78 -7.82 38.16
CA TYR A 2 -9.06 -6.39 38.07
C TYR A 2 -7.78 -5.67 37.63
N PHE A 3 -7.84 -4.89 36.55
CA PHE A 3 -6.78 -3.94 36.20
C PHE A 3 -7.35 -2.52 36.29
N PHE A 4 -7.11 -1.86 37.42
CA PHE A 4 -7.20 -0.40 37.52
C PHE A 4 -5.87 0.17 37.03
N LEU A 5 -5.90 1.01 35.99
CA LEU A 5 -4.75 1.83 35.60
C LEU A 5 -4.68 3.04 36.53
N LYS A 6 -3.68 3.02 37.42
CA LYS A 6 -3.28 4.12 38.29
C LYS A 6 -2.76 5.28 37.43
N GLN A 7 -3.42 6.44 37.49
CA GLN A 7 -2.90 7.68 36.89
C GLN A 7 -1.59 8.09 37.59
N LYS A 8 -0.51 8.21 36.82
CA LYS A 8 0.70 8.95 37.21
C LYS A 8 0.54 10.41 36.76
N GLU A 9 0.99 11.32 37.61
CA GLU A 9 0.96 12.78 37.43
C GLU A 9 2.05 13.21 36.42
N GLU A 10 1.75 13.14 35.12
CA GLU A 10 2.56 13.70 34.01
C GLU A 10 1.62 14.37 32.99
N PRO A 11 2.09 15.33 32.17
CA PRO A 11 1.25 16.40 31.63
C PRO A 11 0.13 15.89 30.74
N VAL A 12 -1.07 16.42 30.98
CA VAL A 12 -2.32 16.01 30.34
C VAL A 12 -2.24 16.28 28.84
N SER A 13 -2.16 15.23 28.04
CA SER A 13 -2.37 15.30 26.60
C SER A 13 -3.85 15.67 26.34
N ASP A 14 -4.11 16.75 25.62
CA ASP A 14 -5.47 17.26 25.31
C ASP A 14 -6.26 16.36 24.33
N TRP A 15 -5.69 15.23 23.92
CA TRP A 15 -6.31 14.29 23.00
C TRP A 15 -6.24 12.87 23.57
N PHE A 16 -7.41 12.24 23.71
CA PHE A 16 -7.54 10.84 24.09
C PHE A 16 -8.07 10.08 22.86
N VAL A 17 -7.25 9.23 22.22
CA VAL A 17 -7.74 8.32 21.17
C VAL A 17 -8.35 7.12 21.86
N LYS A 18 -9.66 7.15 22.09
CA LYS A 18 -10.43 5.95 22.39
C LYS A 18 -10.98 5.41 21.09
N ASN A 19 -10.69 4.15 20.79
CA ASN A 19 -11.36 3.43 19.70
C ASN A 19 -12.88 3.49 19.94
N PHE A 20 -13.70 3.48 18.88
CA PHE A 20 -15.17 3.48 18.97
C PHE A 20 -15.75 2.43 19.93
N GLU A 21 -14.96 1.39 20.19
CA GLU A 21 -15.25 0.27 21.09
C GLU A 21 -15.28 0.62 22.57
N GLN A 22 -14.79 1.80 22.96
CA GLN A 22 -14.65 2.20 24.37
C GLN A 22 -15.39 3.51 24.70
N ILE A 23 -16.50 3.78 24.00
CA ILE A 23 -17.40 4.87 24.36
C ILE A 23 -18.17 4.47 25.62
N ASP A 24 -17.66 4.88 26.77
CA ASP A 24 -18.27 4.63 28.08
C ASP A 24 -19.44 5.61 28.32
N GLY A 25 -20.57 5.09 28.80
CA GLY A 25 -21.79 5.88 29.04
C GLY A 25 -21.58 7.00 30.07
N ASP A 26 -20.67 6.80 31.02
CA ASP A 26 -20.32 7.81 32.03
C ASP A 26 -19.58 9.02 31.43
N VAL A 27 -18.84 8.82 30.34
CA VAL A 27 -18.14 9.90 29.63
C VAL A 27 -19.13 10.76 28.86
N LEU A 28 -20.15 10.14 28.25
CA LEU A 28 -21.18 10.84 27.47
C LEU A 28 -22.21 11.59 28.33
N ASN A 29 -22.44 11.14 29.58
CA ASN A 29 -23.36 11.78 30.53
C ASN A 29 -22.66 12.61 31.60
N SER A 30 -21.34 12.83 31.49
CA SER A 30 -20.58 13.50 32.54
C SER A 30 -21.00 14.95 32.69
N LYS A 31 -21.34 15.37 33.93
CA LYS A 31 -21.56 16.79 34.27
C LYS A 31 -20.34 17.68 33.94
N ALA A 32 -19.17 17.08 33.75
CA ALA A 32 -17.96 17.75 33.33
C ALA A 32 -17.91 18.10 31.83
N GLN A 33 -18.88 17.69 31.03
CA GLN A 33 -19.04 18.08 29.64
C GLN A 33 -19.46 19.54 29.49
N ASN A 34 -20.32 20.02 30.40
CA ASN A 34 -20.90 21.36 30.37
C ASN A 34 -20.23 22.31 31.39
N LYS A 35 -18.95 22.08 31.72
CA LYS A 35 -18.23 22.95 32.66
C LYS A 35 -18.05 24.36 32.05
N PRO A 36 -18.48 25.43 32.75
CA PRO A 36 -18.27 26.79 32.28
C PRO A 36 -16.79 27.06 31.99
N GLY A 37 -16.48 27.56 30.79
CA GLY A 37 -15.11 27.89 30.36
C GLY A 37 -14.37 26.77 29.61
N PHE A 38 -14.90 25.55 29.53
CA PHE A 38 -14.31 24.46 28.74
C PHE A 38 -15.29 23.95 27.69
N LYS A 39 -14.97 24.14 26.42
CA LYS A 39 -15.75 23.61 25.29
C LYS A 39 -15.12 22.30 24.82
N LYS A 40 -15.72 21.17 25.21
CA LYS A 40 -15.28 19.86 24.71
C LYS A 40 -15.87 19.59 23.34
N VAL A 41 -15.07 19.01 22.46
CA VAL A 41 -15.50 18.54 21.14
C VAL A 41 -15.10 17.08 21.01
N TYR A 42 -16.06 16.19 20.79
CA TYR A 42 -15.76 14.78 20.54
C TYR A 42 -15.56 14.55 19.05
N HIS A 43 -14.58 13.71 18.70
CA HIS A 43 -14.26 13.41 17.31
C HIS A 43 -14.52 11.94 17.01
N PHE A 44 -15.50 11.68 16.15
CA PHE A 44 -15.78 10.37 15.59
C PHE A 44 -15.03 10.24 14.26
N ALA A 45 -13.93 9.48 14.25
CA ALA A 45 -13.08 9.29 13.07
C ALA A 45 -13.43 8.00 12.30
N CYS A 46 -12.83 7.77 11.13
CA CYS A 46 -13.00 6.52 10.37
C CYS A 46 -14.48 6.14 10.12
N VAL A 47 -15.34 7.13 9.87
CA VAL A 47 -16.77 6.93 9.59
C VAL A 47 -17.04 6.88 8.08
N SER A 48 -16.22 6.11 7.35
CA SER A 48 -16.40 5.88 5.91
C SER A 48 -17.34 4.70 5.65
N ASP A 49 -17.92 4.61 4.45
CA ASP A 49 -18.68 3.41 4.05
C ASP A 49 -17.83 2.14 4.12
N ALA A 50 -16.56 2.20 3.71
CA ALA A 50 -15.63 1.07 3.82
C ALA A 50 -15.32 0.67 5.27
N ASP A 51 -15.34 1.60 6.22
CA ASP A 51 -15.08 1.30 7.63
C ASP A 51 -16.29 0.77 8.38
N MET A 52 -17.48 1.31 8.06
CA MET A 52 -18.73 1.00 8.73
C MET A 52 -19.42 -0.25 8.18
N ASN A 53 -18.94 -0.77 7.05
CA ASN A 53 -19.52 -1.91 6.34
C ASN A 53 -18.46 -2.99 5.99
N LYS A 54 -17.47 -3.21 6.85
CA LYS A 54 -16.47 -4.27 6.66
C LYS A 54 -17.10 -5.65 6.73
N ASP A 55 -16.71 -6.52 5.81
CA ASP A 55 -17.05 -7.94 5.85
C ASP A 55 -16.03 -8.72 6.70
N ILE A 56 -16.33 -9.97 7.02
CA ILE A 56 -15.46 -10.81 7.85
C ILE A 56 -14.07 -10.97 7.22
N ASP A 57 -14.02 -11.17 5.90
CA ASP A 57 -12.76 -11.28 5.16
C ASP A 57 -11.90 -10.02 5.23
N ASP A 58 -12.50 -8.83 5.36
CA ASP A 58 -11.77 -7.58 5.52
C ASP A 58 -11.17 -7.41 6.92
N LEU A 59 -11.79 -8.06 7.92
CA LEU A 59 -11.38 -7.98 9.32
C LEU A 59 -10.36 -9.06 9.71
N LEU A 60 -10.29 -10.14 8.93
CA LEU A 60 -9.35 -11.22 9.18
C LEU A 60 -7.94 -10.82 8.80
N PRO A 61 -6.93 -11.15 9.64
CA PRO A 61 -5.54 -10.92 9.28
C PRO A 61 -5.15 -11.85 8.14
N TRP A 62 -4.48 -11.32 7.12
CA TRP A 62 -3.90 -12.14 6.06
C TRP A 62 -2.99 -13.23 6.68
N PRO A 63 -3.04 -14.50 6.21
CA PRO A 63 -3.74 -15.02 5.04
C PRO A 63 -5.13 -15.64 5.34
N LEU A 64 -5.72 -15.35 6.51
CA LEU A 64 -6.99 -15.95 6.91
C LEU A 64 -8.14 -15.39 6.06
N SER A 65 -9.04 -16.28 5.66
CA SER A 65 -10.32 -15.96 5.03
C SER A 65 -11.41 -16.82 5.65
N GLU A 66 -12.65 -16.42 5.47
CA GLU A 66 -13.84 -17.17 5.82
C GLU A 66 -13.76 -18.60 5.27
N MET A 67 -13.44 -18.75 3.98
CA MET A 67 -13.26 -20.05 3.33
C MET A 67 -12.16 -20.90 3.99
N PHE A 68 -11.04 -20.28 4.40
CA PHE A 68 -9.97 -20.99 5.10
C PHE A 68 -10.45 -21.51 6.44
N ILE A 69 -11.12 -20.67 7.24
CA ILE A 69 -11.62 -21.02 8.57
C ILE A 69 -12.67 -22.14 8.49
N GLU A 70 -13.59 -22.07 7.53
CA GLU A 70 -14.61 -23.09 7.32
C GLU A 70 -14.03 -24.47 6.99
N ARG A 71 -12.95 -24.52 6.19
CA ARG A 71 -12.32 -25.78 5.79
C ARG A 71 -11.36 -26.35 6.84
N ALA A 72 -10.59 -25.49 7.49
CA ALA A 72 -9.53 -25.92 8.41
C ALA A 72 -10.06 -26.32 9.78
N TYR A 73 -11.17 -25.73 10.24
CA TYR A 73 -11.65 -25.85 11.61
C TYR A 73 -13.07 -26.42 11.71
N ASN A 74 -13.42 -27.44 10.92
CA ASN A 74 -14.73 -28.11 11.09
C ASN A 74 -14.54 -29.45 11.84
N PRO A 75 -15.09 -29.64 13.07
CA PRO A 75 -15.97 -28.72 13.82
C PRO A 75 -15.21 -27.60 14.55
N LYS A 76 -15.81 -26.38 14.54
CA LYS A 76 -15.19 -25.17 15.12
C LYS A 76 -15.22 -25.27 16.64
N GLU A 77 -14.06 -25.20 17.31
CA GLU A 77 -14.00 -25.06 18.77
C GLU A 77 -14.78 -23.81 19.22
N LEU A 78 -15.39 -23.86 20.42
CA LEU A 78 -16.26 -22.79 20.93
C LEU A 78 -15.58 -21.41 20.95
N LEU A 79 -14.30 -21.35 21.32
CA LEU A 79 -13.50 -20.13 21.33
C LEU A 79 -13.44 -19.47 19.93
N PHE A 80 -13.28 -20.29 18.89
CA PHE A 80 -13.24 -19.82 17.51
C PHE A 80 -14.63 -19.39 17.01
N GLN A 81 -15.70 -20.07 17.44
CA GLN A 81 -17.06 -19.65 17.13
C GLN A 81 -17.38 -18.27 17.72
N VAL A 82 -16.98 -18.03 18.97
CA VAL A 82 -17.16 -16.73 19.64
C VAL A 82 -16.36 -15.63 18.93
N TYR A 83 -15.11 -15.89 18.58
CA TYR A 83 -14.28 -14.93 17.85
C TYR A 83 -14.88 -14.57 16.48
N TYR A 84 -15.26 -15.58 15.70
CA TYR A 84 -15.81 -15.39 14.38
C TYR A 84 -17.19 -14.70 14.40
N ALA A 85 -18.04 -15.04 15.39
CA ALA A 85 -19.31 -14.33 15.61
C ALA A 85 -19.08 -12.86 15.97
N ALA A 86 -18.06 -12.54 16.78
CA ALA A 86 -17.71 -11.15 17.11
C ALA A 86 -17.23 -10.35 15.90
N LEU A 87 -16.51 -10.98 14.95
CA LEU A 87 -16.13 -10.35 13.69
C LEU A 87 -17.36 -10.05 12.82
N GLY A 88 -18.29 -11.00 12.69
CA GLY A 88 -19.52 -10.80 11.92
C GLY A 88 -20.39 -9.66 12.46
N GLU A 89 -20.42 -9.47 13.79
CA GLU A 89 -21.19 -8.39 14.42
C GLU A 89 -20.45 -7.05 14.51
N LYS A 90 -19.19 -7.00 14.06
CA LYS A 90 -18.32 -5.83 14.22
C LYS A 90 -18.90 -4.57 13.59
N SER A 91 -19.37 -4.67 12.34
CA SER A 91 -19.95 -3.55 11.60
C SER A 91 -21.25 -3.07 12.25
N ASN A 92 -22.09 -3.98 12.75
CA ASN A 92 -23.30 -3.63 13.51
C ASN A 92 -22.96 -2.91 14.81
N PHE A 93 -21.96 -3.39 15.53
CA PHE A 93 -21.47 -2.75 16.75
C PHE A 93 -20.95 -1.34 16.50
N LEU A 94 -20.17 -1.11 15.43
CA LEU A 94 -19.66 0.23 15.09
C LEU A 94 -20.79 1.21 14.77
N ARG A 95 -21.81 0.77 14.01
CA ARG A 95 -23.02 1.56 13.72
C ARG A 95 -23.78 1.91 14.99
N TYR A 96 -23.96 0.94 15.88
CA TYR A 96 -24.57 1.17 17.20
C TYR A 96 -23.75 2.16 18.03
N ALA A 97 -22.43 1.99 18.11
CA ALA A 97 -21.55 2.85 18.90
C ALA A 97 -21.54 4.29 18.38
N LEU A 98 -21.55 4.49 17.06
CA LEU A 98 -21.68 5.80 16.43
C LEU A 98 -23.03 6.43 16.78
N PHE A 99 -24.13 5.70 16.62
CA PHE A 99 -25.47 6.19 16.97
C PHE A 99 -25.56 6.55 18.45
N TYR A 100 -25.11 5.66 19.32
CA TYR A 100 -25.10 5.85 20.77
C TYR A 100 -24.25 7.06 21.16
N GLY A 101 -23.05 7.18 20.60
CA GLY A 101 -22.14 8.30 20.80
C GLY A 101 -22.75 9.63 20.39
N LEU A 102 -23.35 9.71 19.20
CA LEU A 102 -23.97 10.95 18.71
C LEU A 102 -25.26 11.31 19.46
N TYR A 103 -26.07 10.31 19.84
CA TYR A 103 -27.35 10.54 20.50
C TYR A 103 -27.20 11.03 21.94
N PHE A 104 -26.26 10.45 22.70
CA PHE A 104 -26.08 10.79 24.12
C PHE A 104 -25.04 11.90 24.35
N ASN A 105 -24.21 12.24 23.36
CA ASN A 105 -23.26 13.33 23.51
C ASN A 105 -23.96 14.69 23.55
N GLN A 106 -23.74 15.44 24.62
CA GLN A 106 -24.29 16.79 24.81
C GLN A 106 -23.34 17.90 24.33
N CYS A 107 -22.13 17.53 23.90
CA CYS A 107 -21.12 18.45 23.35
C CYS A 107 -21.14 18.50 21.82
N GLU A 108 -20.42 19.46 21.26
CA GLU A 108 -20.16 19.47 19.81
C GLU A 108 -19.42 18.20 19.38
N SER A 109 -19.78 17.72 18.20
CA SER A 109 -19.19 16.53 17.59
C SER A 109 -18.58 16.88 16.24
N LYS A 110 -17.40 16.34 15.97
CA LYS A 110 -16.80 16.29 14.63
C LYS A 110 -16.87 14.87 14.12
N ILE A 111 -17.16 14.72 12.83
CA ILE A 111 -17.15 13.44 12.14
C ILE A 111 -16.12 13.53 11.02
N SER A 112 -15.21 12.56 10.95
CA SER A 112 -14.28 12.43 9.83
C SER A 112 -14.27 11.02 9.27
N PHE A 113 -13.89 10.91 8.00
CA PHE A 113 -13.80 9.65 7.28
C PHE A 113 -12.55 9.65 6.42
N VAL A 114 -12.03 8.46 6.14
CA VAL A 114 -10.90 8.28 5.22
C VAL A 114 -11.48 8.13 3.81
N LYS A 115 -11.06 9.00 2.88
CA LYS A 115 -11.57 9.00 1.49
C LYS A 115 -10.88 7.96 0.60
N ARG A 116 -9.65 7.56 0.92
CA ARG A 116 -8.83 6.66 0.09
C ARG A 116 -8.18 5.55 0.91
N TYR A 117 -8.36 4.32 0.44
CA TYR A 117 -7.71 3.11 0.94
C TYR A 117 -6.96 2.45 -0.22
N GLY A 118 -5.65 2.73 -0.33
CA GLY A 118 -4.87 2.32 -1.51
C GLY A 118 -5.45 2.94 -2.78
N ASP A 119 -5.76 2.09 -3.77
CA ASP A 119 -6.38 2.49 -5.03
C ASP A 119 -7.91 2.68 -4.93
N ASN A 120 -8.53 2.22 -3.84
CA ASN A 120 -9.97 2.30 -3.65
C ASN A 120 -10.37 3.62 -3.02
N THR A 121 -11.40 4.24 -3.58
CA THR A 121 -12.01 5.46 -3.02
C THR A 121 -13.32 5.10 -2.33
N THR A 122 -13.53 5.64 -1.13
CA THR A 122 -14.77 5.48 -0.36
C THR A 122 -15.28 6.85 0.06
N ASP A 123 -16.54 6.89 0.48
CA ASP A 123 -17.22 8.12 0.87
C ASP A 123 -17.65 8.09 2.35
N LEU A 124 -18.15 9.22 2.86
CA LEU A 124 -18.77 9.32 4.18
C LEU A 124 -19.88 8.26 4.31
N TYR A 125 -20.05 7.69 5.51
CA TYR A 125 -21.08 6.68 5.76
C TYR A 125 -22.47 7.13 5.28
N GLU A 126 -23.12 6.32 4.45
CA GLU A 126 -24.34 6.67 3.71
C GLU A 126 -25.49 7.15 4.63
N MET A 127 -25.64 6.54 5.81
CA MET A 127 -26.68 6.96 6.76
C MET A 127 -26.53 8.41 7.23
N LEU A 128 -25.30 8.92 7.33
CA LEU A 128 -25.06 10.32 7.67
C LEU A 128 -25.44 11.26 6.52
N LYS A 129 -25.25 10.82 5.27
CA LYS A 129 -25.71 11.58 4.10
C LYS A 129 -27.24 11.66 4.07
N LEU A 130 -27.92 10.55 4.37
CA LEU A 130 -29.39 10.49 4.36
C LEU A 130 -30.04 11.42 5.39
N ILE A 131 -29.41 11.64 6.54
CA ILE A 131 -29.90 12.59 7.55
C ILE A 131 -29.48 14.04 7.28
N GLY A 132 -28.84 14.31 6.13
CA GLY A 132 -28.49 15.66 5.68
C GLY A 132 -27.18 16.20 6.24
N VAL A 133 -26.24 15.34 6.67
CA VAL A 133 -24.88 15.80 7.01
C VAL A 133 -24.18 16.19 5.72
N GLU A 134 -23.99 17.49 5.53
CA GLU A 134 -23.23 18.01 4.41
C GLU A 134 -21.72 17.81 4.65
N LYS A 135 -21.01 17.46 3.58
CA LYS A 135 -19.56 17.37 3.60
C LYS A 135 -19.01 18.78 3.57
N ALA A 136 -18.28 19.15 4.61
CA ALA A 136 -17.31 20.23 4.50
C ALA A 136 -16.01 19.59 4.02
N ASP A 137 -15.53 20.00 2.85
CA ASP A 137 -14.13 19.77 2.53
C ASP A 137 -13.30 20.41 3.65
N GLY A 138 -12.41 19.64 4.28
CA GLY A 138 -11.52 20.17 5.30
C GLY A 138 -10.77 21.38 4.74
N PRO A 139 -10.37 22.36 5.58
CA PRO A 139 -9.67 23.55 5.09
C PRO A 139 -8.50 23.13 4.21
N ASP A 140 -8.53 23.55 2.94
CA ASP A 140 -7.41 23.45 2.01
C ASP A 140 -6.21 24.15 2.65
N GLY A 141 -5.32 23.40 3.31
CA GLY A 141 -4.04 23.91 3.75
C GLY A 141 -3.72 23.83 5.25
N GLU A 142 -4.64 23.45 6.14
CA GLU A 142 -4.22 23.00 7.48
C GLU A 142 -3.84 21.52 7.38
N ARG A 143 -2.63 21.29 6.85
CA ARG A 143 -1.84 20.13 7.29
C ARG A 143 -2.01 20.08 8.81
N MET A 144 -2.36 18.91 9.34
CA MET A 144 -2.17 18.61 10.76
C MET A 144 -0.81 19.22 11.10
N GLY A 145 -0.83 20.35 11.84
CA GLY A 145 0.34 21.20 12.00
C GLY A 145 1.48 20.28 12.34
N ASP A 146 2.62 20.46 11.65
CA ASP A 146 3.82 19.66 11.89
C ASP A 146 3.86 19.32 13.37
N CYS A 147 3.91 18.02 13.66
CA CYS A 147 4.01 17.54 15.02
C CYS A 147 5.42 17.95 15.49
N ASP A 148 5.67 19.24 15.68
CA ASP A 148 6.97 19.82 16.02
C ASP A 148 7.38 19.40 17.43
N ASN A 149 6.46 18.78 18.18
CA ASN A 149 6.66 18.21 19.50
C ASN A 149 6.72 16.67 19.50
N VAL A 150 7.15 16.01 18.41
CA VAL A 150 7.67 14.66 18.61
C VAL A 150 9.01 14.80 19.32
N ILE A 151 9.12 14.24 20.52
CA ILE A 151 10.37 14.17 21.28
C ILE A 151 11.42 13.54 20.35
N ARG A 152 12.36 14.36 19.88
CA ARG A 152 13.49 13.91 19.07
C ARG A 152 14.50 13.26 20.01
N ILE A 153 14.41 11.94 20.17
CA ILE A 153 15.47 11.16 20.80
C ILE A 153 16.42 10.76 19.68
N GLU A 154 17.52 11.50 19.55
CA GLU A 154 18.61 11.15 18.64
C GLU A 154 19.38 9.96 19.23
N PHE A 155 19.17 8.76 18.69
CA PHE A 155 20.12 7.67 18.91
C PHE A 155 21.31 7.86 17.97
N GLY A 156 22.53 7.82 18.54
CA GLY A 156 23.78 7.99 17.81
C GLY A 156 24.14 6.75 16.98
N THR A 157 23.40 6.47 15.92
CA THR A 157 23.83 5.54 14.88
C THR A 157 24.78 6.24 13.93
N GLU A 158 25.89 5.58 13.58
CA GLU A 158 26.80 6.11 12.59
C GLU A 158 26.09 6.28 11.24
N PRO A 159 26.27 7.41 10.55
CA PRO A 159 25.63 7.63 9.26
C PRO A 159 26.13 6.61 8.23
N ILE A 160 25.24 6.18 7.34
CA ILE A 160 25.63 5.36 6.18
C ILE A 160 26.42 6.28 5.23
N ILE A 161 27.71 5.97 5.05
CA ILE A 161 28.66 6.81 4.31
C ILE A 161 28.75 6.39 2.84
N SER A 162 28.47 5.13 2.53
CA SER A 162 28.61 4.60 1.17
C SER A 162 27.56 3.54 0.85
N MET A 163 27.24 3.45 -0.44
CA MET A 163 26.43 2.39 -1.02
C MET A 163 26.95 2.07 -2.41
N THR A 164 26.78 0.83 -2.84
CA THR A 164 27.08 0.42 -4.22
C THR A 164 25.94 0.86 -5.13
N TYR A 165 26.27 1.45 -6.28
CA TYR A 165 25.27 1.78 -7.29
C TYR A 165 24.70 0.50 -7.93
N ALA A 166 23.40 0.30 -7.80
CA ALA A 166 22.67 -0.73 -8.52
C ALA A 166 21.41 -0.09 -9.14
N PRO A 167 21.21 -0.15 -10.46
CA PRO A 167 20.06 0.48 -11.11
C PRO A 167 18.71 0.02 -10.55
N GLU A 168 18.56 -1.25 -10.20
CA GLU A 168 17.34 -1.80 -9.58
C GLU A 168 17.07 -1.21 -8.20
N GLN A 169 18.12 -0.99 -7.41
CA GLN A 169 18.00 -0.34 -6.10
C GLN A 169 17.60 1.13 -6.23
N MET A 170 18.15 1.82 -7.24
CA MET A 170 17.77 3.18 -7.56
C MET A 170 16.33 3.27 -8.08
N ALA A 171 15.85 2.24 -8.79
CA ALA A 171 14.47 2.13 -9.23
C ALA A 171 13.49 1.97 -8.07
N ASP A 172 13.81 1.12 -7.09
CA ASP A 172 13.01 1.02 -5.87
C ASP A 172 12.98 2.36 -5.12
N MET A 173 14.14 3.00 -4.94
CA MET A 173 14.21 4.32 -4.29
C MET A 173 13.43 5.39 -5.04
N PHE A 174 13.51 5.40 -6.36
CA PHE A 174 12.80 6.36 -7.20
C PHE A 174 11.28 6.22 -7.12
N LEU A 175 10.76 4.99 -7.01
CA LEU A 175 9.32 4.74 -6.92
C LEU A 175 8.79 4.86 -5.49
N CYS A 176 9.43 4.13 -4.58
CA CYS A 176 8.98 3.99 -3.21
C CYS A 176 10.17 3.58 -2.33
N PRO A 177 10.79 4.53 -1.62
CA PRO A 177 11.93 4.20 -0.78
C PRO A 177 11.64 3.19 0.36
N TYR A 178 10.37 3.08 0.78
CA TYR A 178 9.95 2.02 1.71
C TYR A 178 10.12 0.64 1.09
N ARG A 179 9.82 0.49 -0.20
CA ARG A 179 10.04 -0.76 -0.93
C ARG A 179 11.52 -1.15 -0.98
N TYR A 180 12.42 -0.19 -1.24
CA TYR A 180 13.87 -0.42 -1.19
C TYR A 180 14.31 -1.03 0.16
N LEU A 181 13.80 -0.49 1.27
CA LEU A 181 14.10 -1.00 2.61
C LEU A 181 13.72 -2.47 2.72
N PHE A 182 12.53 -2.87 2.27
CA PHE A 182 12.11 -4.27 2.31
C PHE A 182 12.92 -5.13 1.34
N ASP A 183 13.04 -4.73 0.08
CA ASP A 183 13.54 -5.59 -0.99
C ASP A 183 15.07 -5.78 -0.94
N PHE A 184 15.81 -4.81 -0.39
CA PHE A 184 17.28 -4.83 -0.44
C PHE A 184 18.02 -4.63 0.88
N VAL A 185 17.36 -4.08 1.91
CA VAL A 185 18.02 -3.87 3.23
C VAL A 185 17.62 -4.96 4.21
N LEU A 186 16.32 -5.21 4.35
CA LEU A 186 15.78 -6.18 5.32
C LEU A 186 15.79 -7.61 4.77
N ASN A 187 15.67 -7.77 3.46
CA ASN A 187 15.67 -9.07 2.80
C ASN A 187 16.86 -9.24 1.86
N PRO A 188 17.34 -10.47 1.66
CA PRO A 188 18.45 -10.72 0.74
C PRO A 188 18.07 -10.50 -0.74
N GLN A 189 16.77 -10.54 -1.07
CA GLN A 189 16.21 -10.36 -2.41
C GLN A 189 14.78 -9.82 -2.34
N PRO A 190 14.28 -9.17 -3.41
CA PRO A 190 12.90 -8.72 -3.50
C PRO A 190 11.88 -9.84 -3.27
N ILE A 191 10.87 -9.58 -2.43
CA ILE A 191 9.85 -10.58 -2.09
C ILE A 191 8.56 -10.31 -2.86
N PHE A 192 8.20 -11.23 -3.76
CA PHE A 192 6.92 -11.19 -4.45
C PHE A 192 5.85 -11.87 -3.57
N SER A 193 4.82 -11.12 -3.20
CA SER A 193 3.72 -11.62 -2.37
C SER A 193 2.35 -11.20 -2.92
N GLY A 194 1.35 -12.02 -2.67
CA GLY A 194 -0.02 -11.77 -3.13
C GLY A 194 -0.24 -12.05 -4.62
N LYS A 195 -1.52 -12.19 -4.97
CA LYS A 195 -1.97 -12.65 -6.27
C LYS A 195 -1.50 -11.75 -7.42
N PHE A 196 -1.59 -10.43 -7.24
CA PHE A 196 -1.24 -9.45 -8.25
C PHE A 196 0.25 -9.51 -8.64
N LEU A 197 1.16 -9.51 -7.65
CA LEU A 197 2.59 -9.57 -7.91
C LEU A 197 3.00 -10.90 -8.53
N PHE A 198 2.43 -12.03 -8.10
CA PHE A 198 2.68 -13.32 -8.76
C PHE A 198 2.19 -13.35 -10.20
N GLN A 199 1.04 -12.75 -10.50
CA GLN A 199 0.55 -12.64 -11.87
C GLN A 199 1.50 -11.81 -12.74
N LYS A 200 1.99 -10.68 -12.23
CA LYS A 200 2.96 -9.84 -12.96
C LYS A 200 4.32 -10.50 -13.14
N LEU A 201 4.80 -11.20 -12.12
CA LEU A 201 6.02 -12.00 -12.22
C LEU A 201 5.86 -13.09 -13.30
N TYR A 202 4.76 -13.84 -13.27
CA TYR A 202 4.48 -14.87 -14.26
C TYR A 202 4.42 -14.30 -15.69
N GLU A 203 3.66 -13.22 -15.88
CA GLU A 203 3.54 -12.50 -17.16
C GLU A 203 4.92 -12.12 -17.72
N ASN A 204 5.78 -11.53 -16.89
CA ASN A 204 7.10 -11.04 -17.31
C ASN A 204 8.11 -12.17 -17.55
N LEU A 205 8.09 -13.23 -16.74
CA LEU A 205 8.91 -14.42 -16.98
C LEU A 205 8.51 -15.12 -18.28
N LEU A 206 7.20 -15.20 -18.56
CA LEU A 206 6.69 -15.75 -19.82
C LEU A 206 7.14 -14.93 -21.02
N ILE A 207 7.00 -13.60 -20.95
CA ILE A 207 7.46 -12.70 -22.02
C ILE A 207 8.96 -12.87 -22.27
N LYS A 208 9.78 -12.94 -21.21
CA LYS A 208 11.23 -13.13 -21.32
C LYS A 208 11.57 -14.44 -22.02
N SER A 209 10.99 -15.55 -21.59
CA SER A 209 11.24 -16.87 -22.18
C SER A 209 10.79 -16.93 -23.64
N VAL A 210 9.61 -16.41 -23.97
CA VAL A 210 9.08 -16.35 -25.33
C VAL A 210 9.97 -15.48 -26.22
N TRP A 211 10.37 -14.29 -25.76
CA TRP A 211 11.23 -13.40 -26.54
C TRP A 211 12.61 -14.03 -26.79
N GLN A 212 13.19 -14.71 -25.79
CA GLN A 212 14.45 -15.43 -25.97
C GLN A 212 14.34 -16.57 -27.00
N GLN A 213 13.22 -17.28 -27.07
CA GLN A 213 12.98 -18.32 -28.09
C GLN A 213 12.81 -17.74 -29.49
N LEU A 214 12.27 -16.54 -29.60
CA LEU A 214 12.01 -15.88 -30.89
C LEU A 214 13.20 -15.01 -31.37
N ASP A 215 14.29 -14.91 -30.61
CA ASP A 215 15.43 -14.05 -30.91
C ASP A 215 16.02 -14.36 -32.30
N ASN A 216 16.14 -13.33 -33.15
CA ASN A 216 16.60 -13.40 -34.54
C ASN A 216 15.74 -14.23 -35.52
N GLU A 217 14.56 -14.69 -35.10
CA GLU A 217 13.61 -15.36 -36.00
C GLU A 217 13.04 -14.36 -37.03
N PRO A 218 12.80 -14.80 -38.29
CA PRO A 218 12.09 -13.98 -39.27
C PRO A 218 10.70 -13.59 -38.74
N MET A 219 10.33 -12.32 -38.91
CA MET A 219 9.10 -11.78 -38.31
C MET A 219 7.83 -12.56 -38.70
N ASN A 220 7.75 -13.03 -39.95
CA ASN A 220 6.61 -13.82 -40.44
C ASN A 220 6.53 -15.20 -39.78
N ASP A 221 7.67 -15.85 -39.57
CA ASP A 221 7.72 -17.15 -38.90
C ASP A 221 7.43 -16.98 -37.40
N ALA A 222 8.01 -15.97 -36.76
CA ALA A 222 7.76 -15.62 -35.36
C ALA A 222 6.26 -15.37 -35.09
N LYS A 223 5.58 -14.59 -35.95
CA LYS A 223 4.13 -14.35 -35.85
C LYS A 223 3.31 -15.63 -36.00
N ARG A 224 3.72 -16.56 -36.88
CA ARG A 224 3.02 -17.83 -37.10
C ARG A 224 3.14 -18.77 -35.90
N VAL A 225 4.30 -18.80 -35.23
CA VAL A 225 4.57 -19.75 -34.14
C VAL A 225 4.28 -19.19 -32.75
N LEU A 226 4.03 -17.88 -32.61
CA LEU A 226 3.91 -17.18 -31.32
C LEU A 226 3.03 -17.90 -30.31
N SER A 227 1.76 -18.19 -30.63
CA SER A 227 0.84 -18.83 -29.69
C SER A 227 1.27 -20.24 -29.28
N SER A 228 1.90 -20.98 -30.20
CA SER A 228 2.46 -22.29 -29.88
C SER A 228 3.66 -22.17 -28.93
N VAL A 229 4.51 -21.16 -29.12
CA VAL A 229 5.68 -20.91 -28.26
C VAL A 229 5.21 -20.46 -26.87
N VAL A 230 4.24 -19.56 -26.79
CA VAL A 230 3.67 -19.08 -25.53
C VAL A 230 3.08 -20.23 -24.72
N GLY A 231 2.23 -21.06 -25.34
CA GLY A 231 1.65 -22.23 -24.66
C GLY A 231 2.71 -23.25 -24.22
N ALA A 232 3.77 -23.44 -25.01
CA ALA A 232 4.87 -24.34 -24.66
C ALA A 232 5.68 -23.83 -23.46
N GLU A 233 6.02 -22.54 -23.43
CA GLU A 233 6.76 -21.94 -22.31
C GLU A 233 5.89 -21.83 -21.04
N SER A 234 4.61 -21.46 -21.19
CA SER A 234 3.64 -21.44 -20.10
C SER A 234 3.51 -22.81 -19.43
N LYS A 235 3.44 -23.90 -20.22
CA LYS A 235 3.38 -25.27 -19.70
C LYS A 235 4.62 -25.65 -18.88
N LYS A 236 5.80 -25.14 -19.22
CA LYS A 236 7.04 -25.35 -18.44
C LYS A 236 7.01 -24.60 -17.12
N MET A 237 6.41 -23.41 -17.08
CA MET A 237 6.34 -22.57 -15.87
C MET A 237 5.19 -22.95 -14.93
N ARG A 238 4.08 -23.47 -15.46
CA ARG A 238 2.87 -23.83 -14.69
C ARG A 238 3.14 -24.64 -13.41
N PRO A 239 4.06 -25.63 -13.37
CA PRO A 239 4.35 -26.38 -12.14
C PRO A 239 4.87 -25.53 -10.97
N TYR A 240 5.51 -24.39 -11.26
CA TYR A 240 6.03 -23.47 -10.23
C TYR A 240 4.95 -22.52 -9.67
N PHE A 241 3.79 -22.45 -10.32
CA PHE A 241 2.66 -21.59 -9.93
C PHE A 241 1.37 -22.42 -9.77
N PRO A 242 1.33 -23.40 -8.83
CA PRO A 242 0.24 -24.37 -8.72
C PRO A 242 -1.08 -23.77 -8.21
N PHE A 243 -1.06 -22.51 -7.77
CA PHE A 243 -2.19 -21.82 -7.14
C PHE A 243 -3.08 -21.06 -8.13
N PHE A 244 -2.68 -20.92 -9.39
CA PHE A 244 -3.50 -20.26 -10.40
C PHE A 244 -4.50 -21.22 -11.06
N ARG A 245 -5.72 -20.72 -11.28
CA ARG A 245 -6.74 -21.42 -12.06
C ARG A 245 -6.36 -21.40 -13.52
N GLU A 246 -6.86 -22.39 -14.25
CA GLU A 246 -6.58 -22.54 -15.69
C GLU A 246 -7.03 -21.32 -16.51
N THR A 247 -8.16 -20.70 -16.14
CA THR A 247 -8.64 -19.44 -16.74
C THR A 247 -7.69 -18.28 -16.51
N GLU A 248 -7.00 -18.23 -15.36
CA GLU A 248 -6.04 -17.17 -15.05
C GLU A 248 -4.75 -17.34 -15.84
N ILE A 249 -4.31 -18.59 -16.04
CA ILE A 249 -3.17 -18.91 -16.90
C ILE A 249 -3.46 -18.48 -18.35
N LEU A 250 -4.64 -18.80 -18.89
CA LEU A 250 -5.04 -18.38 -20.24
C LEU A 250 -5.04 -16.85 -20.41
N ASP A 251 -5.49 -16.11 -19.40
CA ASP A 251 -5.43 -14.64 -19.41
C ASP A 251 -3.98 -14.13 -19.41
N LEU A 252 -3.10 -14.74 -18.61
CA LEU A 252 -1.68 -14.40 -18.55
C LEU A 252 -0.94 -14.70 -19.87
N GLU A 253 -1.25 -15.83 -20.51
CA GLU A 253 -0.74 -16.18 -21.85
C GLU A 253 -1.14 -15.13 -22.87
N ARG A 254 -2.42 -14.74 -22.90
CA ARG A 254 -2.92 -13.71 -23.81
C ARG A 254 -2.28 -12.35 -23.57
N ARG A 255 -2.06 -11.97 -22.29
CA ARG A 255 -1.34 -10.74 -21.94
C ARG A 255 0.11 -10.77 -22.44
N ALA A 256 0.80 -11.89 -22.27
CA ALA A 256 2.16 -12.06 -22.78
C ALA A 256 2.22 -11.99 -24.31
N GLU A 257 1.30 -12.66 -25.01
CA GLU A 257 1.16 -12.57 -26.47
C GLU A 257 0.96 -11.14 -26.94
N ASN A 258 -0.01 -10.43 -26.36
CA ASN A 258 -0.29 -9.04 -26.71
C ASN A 258 0.94 -8.15 -26.53
N TYR A 259 1.70 -8.35 -25.45
CA TYR A 259 2.95 -7.62 -25.25
C TYR A 259 3.97 -7.91 -26.35
N VAL A 260 4.17 -9.18 -26.71
CA VAL A 260 5.10 -9.55 -27.79
C VAL A 260 4.68 -8.92 -29.12
N VAL A 261 3.40 -8.97 -29.45
CA VAL A 261 2.86 -8.41 -30.69
C VAL A 261 3.02 -6.89 -30.75
N HIS A 262 2.76 -6.17 -29.66
CA HIS A 262 2.71 -4.71 -29.69
C HIS A 262 4.02 -4.01 -29.31
N SER A 263 4.87 -4.67 -28.51
CA SER A 263 6.09 -4.05 -27.98
C SER A 263 7.37 -4.67 -28.53
N ILE A 264 7.35 -5.95 -28.90
CA ILE A 264 8.54 -6.66 -29.40
C ILE A 264 8.54 -6.70 -30.94
N PHE A 265 7.39 -6.96 -31.57
CA PHE A 265 7.26 -6.93 -33.02
C PHE A 265 7.09 -5.49 -33.52
N ARG A 266 8.20 -4.83 -33.82
CA ARG A 266 8.19 -3.46 -34.34
C ARG A 266 7.91 -3.45 -35.83
N ASP A 267 7.08 -2.48 -36.25
CA ASP A 267 6.78 -2.29 -37.66
C ASP A 267 8.04 -1.88 -38.43
N GLY A 268 8.33 -2.60 -39.52
CA GLY A 268 9.50 -2.38 -40.37
C GLY A 268 10.68 -3.32 -40.08
N ASP A 269 10.69 -4.05 -38.96
CA ASP A 269 11.74 -5.02 -38.65
C ASP A 269 11.54 -6.33 -39.44
N THR A 270 12.60 -6.81 -40.08
CA THR A 270 12.57 -8.09 -40.82
C THR A 270 12.67 -9.32 -39.91
N LYS A 271 13.24 -9.13 -38.71
CA LYS A 271 13.51 -10.18 -37.72
C LYS A 271 13.20 -9.66 -36.32
N VAL A 272 12.90 -10.56 -35.40
CA VAL A 272 12.76 -10.21 -33.98
C VAL A 272 14.11 -9.76 -33.44
N HIS A 273 14.13 -8.60 -32.80
CA HIS A 273 15.34 -8.06 -32.21
C HIS A 273 15.73 -8.80 -30.92
N LYS A 274 17.01 -8.68 -30.57
CA LYS A 274 17.58 -9.37 -29.41
C LYS A 274 16.86 -9.03 -28.12
N CYS A 275 16.63 -10.05 -27.30
CA CYS A 275 16.05 -9.89 -25.98
C CYS A 275 16.86 -8.89 -25.14
N ASP A 276 16.21 -7.78 -24.77
CA ASP A 276 16.82 -6.76 -23.92
C ASP A 276 16.82 -7.24 -22.46
N ARG A 277 18.02 -7.61 -21.98
CA ARG A 277 18.21 -8.14 -20.63
C ARG A 277 17.91 -7.11 -19.56
N THR A 278 18.31 -5.86 -19.77
CA THR A 278 18.13 -4.78 -18.79
C THR A 278 16.65 -4.41 -18.69
N HIS A 279 15.96 -4.32 -19.82
CA HIS A 279 14.52 -4.08 -19.84
C HIS A 279 13.73 -5.20 -19.15
N MET A 280 14.04 -6.46 -19.45
CA MET A 280 13.34 -7.59 -18.82
C MET A 280 13.62 -7.69 -17.32
N GLN A 281 14.84 -7.39 -16.87
CA GLN A 281 15.16 -7.36 -15.44
C GLN A 281 14.34 -6.28 -14.70
N LEU A 282 14.18 -5.10 -15.28
CA LEU A 282 13.29 -4.07 -14.73
C LEU A 282 11.83 -4.54 -14.69
N ARG A 283 11.34 -5.19 -15.75
CA ARG A 283 9.96 -5.70 -15.74
C ARG A 283 9.75 -6.84 -14.73
N GLU A 284 10.70 -7.76 -14.60
CA GLU A 284 10.64 -8.83 -13.60
C GLU A 284 10.44 -8.27 -12.18
N ASN A 285 11.19 -7.22 -11.82
CA ASN A 285 11.09 -6.60 -10.49
C ASN A 285 9.92 -5.61 -10.38
N PHE A 286 9.56 -4.90 -11.44
CA PHE A 286 8.67 -3.73 -11.39
C PHE A 286 7.44 -3.82 -12.29
N GLY A 287 7.08 -5.00 -12.80
CA GLY A 287 5.89 -5.17 -13.64
C GLY A 287 6.05 -4.51 -15.01
N ASN A 288 5.45 -3.33 -15.19
CA ASN A 288 5.44 -2.63 -16.46
C ASN A 288 6.67 -1.74 -16.68
N ALA A 289 7.49 -1.51 -15.64
CA ALA A 289 8.64 -0.58 -15.66
C ALA A 289 8.29 0.88 -16.02
N LEU A 290 7.01 1.23 -16.02
CA LEU A 290 6.49 2.57 -16.27
C LEU A 290 5.23 2.77 -15.42
N PHE A 291 5.20 3.84 -14.64
CA PHE A 291 4.09 4.19 -13.76
C PHE A 291 3.62 5.61 -14.05
N ALA A 292 2.34 5.88 -13.84
CA ALA A 292 1.74 7.18 -14.12
C ALA A 292 0.77 7.55 -13.01
N GLU A 293 0.88 8.78 -12.52
CA GLU A 293 -0.02 9.37 -11.53
C GLU A 293 -0.78 10.54 -12.17
N ASN A 294 -2.08 10.68 -11.89
CA ASN A 294 -2.89 11.73 -12.50
C ASN A 294 -2.53 13.10 -11.91
N GLY A 295 -2.31 14.10 -12.76
CA GLY A 295 -1.93 15.44 -12.33
C GLY A 295 -2.99 16.16 -11.51
N GLN A 296 -4.27 15.78 -11.66
CA GLN A 296 -5.37 16.31 -10.86
C GLN A 296 -5.27 15.92 -9.37
N ASP A 297 -4.50 14.88 -9.05
CA ASP A 297 -4.26 14.46 -7.67
C ASP A 297 -3.17 15.27 -6.98
N TYR A 298 -2.63 16.30 -7.64
CA TYR A 298 -1.51 17.12 -7.16
C TYR A 298 -0.38 16.25 -6.58
N PRO A 299 0.20 15.35 -7.40
CA PRO A 299 1.18 14.38 -6.94
C PRO A 299 2.32 15.12 -6.25
N LYS A 300 2.63 14.70 -5.02
CA LYS A 300 3.67 15.36 -4.23
C LYS A 300 5.00 15.24 -4.98
N SER A 301 5.71 16.35 -5.11
CA SER A 301 7.09 16.30 -5.60
C SER A 301 7.94 15.44 -4.68
N HIS A 302 8.84 14.67 -5.28
CA HIS A 302 9.78 13.90 -4.52
C HIS A 302 10.63 14.85 -3.65
N PRO A 303 10.84 14.55 -2.36
CA PRO A 303 11.57 15.44 -1.45
C PRO A 303 13.00 15.73 -1.93
N TYR A 304 13.59 14.81 -2.68
CA TYR A 304 14.90 14.94 -3.30
C TYR A 304 14.76 15.27 -4.78
N LYS A 305 15.24 16.46 -5.16
CA LYS A 305 15.16 16.99 -6.54
C LYS A 305 15.78 16.08 -7.60
N THR A 306 16.84 15.34 -7.24
CA THR A 306 17.51 14.43 -8.18
C THR A 306 16.57 13.37 -8.75
N PHE A 307 15.70 12.82 -7.90
CA PHE A 307 14.67 11.87 -8.32
C PHE A 307 13.51 12.58 -9.03
N GLU A 308 13.07 13.73 -8.54
CA GLU A 308 12.00 14.52 -9.20
C GLU A 308 12.35 14.86 -10.65
N ASN A 309 13.61 15.18 -10.93
CA ASN A 309 14.09 15.52 -12.27
C ASN A 309 14.08 14.34 -13.27
N ILE A 310 13.93 13.10 -12.79
CA ILE A 310 13.78 11.91 -13.64
C ILE A 310 12.32 11.78 -14.11
N THR A 311 11.37 12.35 -13.36
CA THR A 311 9.95 12.30 -13.72
C THR A 311 9.66 13.20 -14.91
N ARG A 312 8.65 12.84 -15.71
CA ARG A 312 8.20 13.61 -16.87
C ARG A 312 6.70 13.83 -16.81
N TRP A 313 6.22 14.91 -17.41
CA TRP A 313 4.79 15.23 -17.49
C TRP A 313 4.30 15.02 -18.91
N GLU A 314 3.34 14.11 -19.08
CA GLU A 314 2.74 13.75 -20.38
C GLU A 314 1.22 13.60 -20.20
N ASP A 315 0.43 14.23 -21.08
CA ASP A 315 -1.05 14.14 -21.10
C ASP A 315 -1.73 14.34 -19.74
N GLY A 316 -1.24 15.32 -18.96
CA GLY A 316 -1.80 15.62 -17.63
C GLY A 316 -1.48 14.58 -16.57
N LYS A 317 -0.53 13.67 -16.82
CA LYS A 317 -0.04 12.67 -15.88
C LYS A 317 1.45 12.87 -15.60
N LYS A 318 1.85 12.59 -14.37
CA LYS A 318 3.25 12.52 -13.98
C LYS A 318 3.72 11.08 -14.17
N ILE A 319 4.73 10.89 -15.02
CA ILE A 319 5.25 9.60 -15.44
C ILE A 319 6.56 9.32 -14.71
N TYR A 320 6.66 8.09 -14.21
CA TYR A 320 7.81 7.50 -13.55
C TYR A 320 8.30 6.34 -14.43
N GLY A 321 9.18 6.66 -15.38
CA GLY A 321 9.80 5.67 -16.26
C GLY A 321 11.07 5.09 -15.63
N LEU A 322 11.13 3.78 -15.44
CA LEU A 322 12.33 3.16 -14.85
C LEU A 322 13.52 3.10 -15.81
N HIS A 323 13.24 3.19 -17.11
CA HIS A 323 14.30 3.30 -18.13
C HIS A 323 15.00 4.66 -18.12
N ASP A 324 14.41 5.68 -17.47
CA ASP A 324 15.01 7.00 -17.35
C ASP A 324 16.07 7.05 -16.23
N ILE A 325 16.18 5.97 -15.43
CA ILE A 325 17.20 5.82 -14.40
C ILE A 325 18.54 5.48 -15.07
N PRO A 326 19.62 6.23 -14.78
CA PRO A 326 20.93 5.96 -15.37
C PRO A 326 21.40 4.53 -15.11
N ILE A 327 21.89 3.86 -16.16
CA ILE A 327 22.49 2.52 -16.02
C ILE A 327 23.87 2.62 -15.36
N LEU A 328 24.60 3.68 -15.67
CA LEU A 328 25.91 3.97 -15.07
C LEU A 328 25.76 4.75 -13.77
N GLU A 329 26.75 4.58 -12.90
CA GLU A 329 26.79 5.26 -11.62
C GLU A 329 26.66 6.78 -11.77
N LYS A 330 25.69 7.34 -11.03
CA LYS A 330 25.48 8.77 -10.92
C LYS A 330 25.59 9.18 -9.45
N LYS A 331 26.66 9.90 -9.10
CA LYS A 331 26.96 10.32 -7.73
C LYS A 331 25.81 11.07 -7.06
N GLU A 332 25.13 11.95 -7.80
CA GLU A 332 23.98 12.71 -7.30
C GLU A 332 22.83 11.80 -6.81
N LEU A 333 22.63 10.63 -7.44
CA LEU A 333 21.60 9.68 -7.01
C LEU A 333 22.02 8.89 -5.78
N ILE A 334 23.30 8.52 -5.70
CA ILE A 334 23.88 7.91 -4.49
C ILE A 334 23.73 8.87 -3.31
N GLU A 335 24.14 10.12 -3.48
CA GLU A 335 24.08 11.15 -2.43
C GLU A 335 22.64 11.39 -1.98
N ALA A 336 21.68 11.51 -2.91
CA ALA A 336 20.27 11.65 -2.57
C ALA A 336 19.71 10.42 -1.83
N THR A 337 20.15 9.21 -2.22
CA THR A 337 19.73 7.96 -1.58
C THR A 337 20.30 7.83 -0.16
N LEU A 338 21.60 8.12 0.01
CA LEU A 338 22.24 8.13 1.33
C LEU A 338 21.62 9.18 2.24
N GLN A 339 21.29 10.36 1.70
CA GLN A 339 20.59 11.38 2.44
C GLN A 339 19.22 10.88 2.91
N TYR A 340 18.44 10.26 2.02
CA TYR A 340 17.17 9.63 2.38
C TYR A 340 17.29 8.58 3.48
N LEU A 341 18.23 7.65 3.34
CA LEU A 341 18.42 6.58 4.33
C LEU A 341 18.78 7.14 5.71
N ASN A 342 19.68 8.13 5.76
CA ASN A 342 20.08 8.78 6.99
C ASN A 342 18.96 9.65 7.59
N ASP A 343 18.16 10.32 6.76
CA ASP A 343 16.98 11.08 7.21
C ASP A 343 15.90 10.14 7.77
N MET A 344 15.65 9.00 7.13
CA MET A 344 14.65 8.03 7.59
C MET A 344 15.07 7.28 8.85
N MET A 345 16.34 6.91 9.02
CA MET A 345 16.78 6.31 10.29
C MET A 345 16.52 7.24 11.47
N ARG A 346 16.67 8.56 11.26
CA ARG A 346 16.32 9.56 12.27
C ARG A 346 14.82 9.60 12.57
N ILE A 347 13.97 9.25 11.61
CA ILE A 347 12.49 9.27 11.72
C ILE A 347 11.94 7.93 12.26
N TRP A 348 12.43 6.77 11.81
CA TRP A 348 11.94 5.44 12.21
C TRP A 348 12.18 5.14 13.69
N HIS A 349 13.30 5.59 14.24
CA HIS A 349 13.57 5.44 15.67
C HIS A 349 12.66 6.30 16.57
N MET A 350 11.81 7.16 16.00
CA MET A 350 10.79 7.92 16.74
C MET A 350 9.53 7.08 17.02
N GLN A 351 9.31 5.95 16.34
CA GLN A 351 8.12 5.09 16.52
C GLN A 351 8.37 3.84 17.39
N GLU A 352 9.59 3.30 17.43
CA GLU A 352 9.90 2.08 18.21
C GLU A 352 10.30 2.35 19.68
N ALA A 353 10.64 3.59 20.05
CA ALA A 353 11.01 3.94 21.44
C ALA A 353 9.83 3.99 22.43
N GLY A 354 8.65 3.49 22.03
CA GLY A 354 7.50 3.25 22.93
C GLY A 354 7.57 1.93 23.70
N VAL A 355 8.62 1.11 23.50
CA VAL A 355 8.79 -0.15 24.23
C VAL A 355 10.19 -0.23 24.85
N SER A 356 10.21 -0.25 26.19
CA SER A 356 11.30 -0.64 27.09
C SER A 356 12.40 0.39 27.41
N SER A 357 12.17 1.14 28.49
CA SER A 357 13.18 1.30 29.56
C SER A 357 12.48 1.64 30.89
N ALA A 358 12.98 1.01 31.96
CA ALA A 358 12.38 0.80 33.29
C ALA A 358 11.93 2.03 34.10
#